data_AF-A0A5C8WMS1-F1
#
_entry.id   AF-A0A5C8WMS1-F1
#
_cell.length_a   1.000
_cell.length_b   1.000
_cell.length_c   1.000
_cell.angle_alpha   90.00
_cell.angle_beta   90.00
_cell.angle_gamma   90.00
#
_symmetry.space_group_name_H-M   'P 1'
#
loop_
_entity.id
_entity.type
_entity.pdbx_description
1 polymer ?
#
loop_
_entity_poly.entity_id
_entity_poly.type
_entity_poly.pdbx_seq_one_letter_code
_entity_poly.pdbx_strand_id
1 'polypeptide(L)'
;MRNPLKRSPTAAPKPTLRERFAAMKTKAAGFAPETSQGRRAMLAGSVAAALPLPALAATVQAGDREAAFLALAPEIVPLVQRLGPALAESHRRNEAAEAEAAPFPGWRDEAVGNAWLARLHAAKAVHGCAEAWDAGNALCTALAHLADPFINEPMRTLPGIMLKAALNDLGEWWGESALADVSRLAAEHFGLPAPAPYHQDLAPPEGDDEDA
;
A
#
# COMPACT_ATOMS: atom_id res chain seq x y z
N MET A 1 24.52 70.25 9.22
CA MET A 1 24.45 68.78 9.04
C MET A 1 23.42 68.20 10.01
N ARG A 2 22.26 67.73 9.53
CA ARG A 2 21.40 66.74 10.20
C ARG A 2 20.43 66.20 9.15
N ASN A 3 20.60 64.92 8.85
CA ASN A 3 19.87 64.17 7.83
C ASN A 3 18.71 63.45 8.51
N PRO A 4 17.42 63.72 8.21
CA PRO A 4 16.34 62.90 8.75
C PRO A 4 16.19 61.62 7.90
N LEU A 5 16.68 60.52 8.46
CA LEU A 5 16.49 59.17 7.94
C LEU A 5 14.99 58.87 7.79
N LYS A 6 14.60 58.55 6.55
CA LYS A 6 13.31 57.97 6.16
C LYS A 6 13.03 56.73 7.04
N ARG A 7 11.99 56.79 7.87
CA ARG A 7 11.38 55.59 8.47
C ARG A 7 10.28 55.12 7.52
N SER A 8 10.52 54.01 6.84
CA SER A 8 9.45 53.24 6.18
C SER A 8 8.83 52.30 7.23
N PRO A 9 7.53 52.40 7.57
CA PRO A 9 6.84 51.35 8.28
C PRO A 9 6.06 50.52 7.27
N THR A 10 6.65 49.41 6.83
CA THR A 10 5.88 48.35 6.14
C THR A 10 6.27 47.01 6.74
N ALA A 11 6.14 46.91 8.06
CA ALA A 11 6.07 45.62 8.72
C ALA A 11 4.62 45.14 8.56
N ALA A 12 4.38 44.32 7.52
CA ALA A 12 3.13 43.59 7.41
C ALA A 12 2.89 42.82 8.73
N PRO A 13 1.65 42.82 9.27
CA PRO A 13 1.36 42.10 10.50
C PRO A 13 1.69 40.62 10.31
N LYS A 14 2.40 40.04 11.29
CA LYS A 14 2.72 38.61 11.28
C LYS A 14 1.40 37.83 11.26
N PRO A 15 1.21 36.88 10.34
CA PRO A 15 -0.04 36.14 10.24
C PRO A 15 -0.28 35.38 11.55
N THR A 16 -1.51 35.52 12.04
CA THR A 16 -2.02 34.85 13.23
C THR A 16 -1.99 33.32 13.05
N LEU A 17 -2.00 32.56 14.14
CA LEU A 17 -2.05 31.09 14.07
C LEU A 17 -3.25 30.60 13.24
N ARG A 18 -4.39 31.28 13.32
CA ARG A 18 -5.59 30.96 12.54
C ARG A 18 -5.39 31.18 11.04
N GLU A 19 -4.70 32.26 10.65
CA GLU A 19 -4.34 32.52 9.25
C GLU A 19 -3.29 31.54 8.74
N ARG A 20 -2.36 31.10 9.60
CA ARG A 20 -1.39 30.03 9.27
C ARG A 20 -2.07 28.68 9.07
N PHE A 21 -3.06 28.33 9.91
CA PHE A 21 -3.85 27.12 9.75
C PHE A 21 -4.75 27.17 8.52
N ALA A 22 -5.37 28.32 8.24
CA ALA A 22 -6.14 28.51 7.01
C ALA A 22 -5.24 28.40 5.77
N ALA A 23 -4.06 29.02 5.78
CA ALA A 23 -3.08 28.91 4.70
C ALA A 23 -2.53 27.48 4.53
N MET A 24 -2.31 26.73 5.62
CA MET A 24 -1.96 25.31 5.56
C MET A 24 -3.10 24.48 4.95
N LYS A 25 -4.36 24.76 5.31
CA LYS A 25 -5.52 24.05 4.79
C LYS A 25 -5.74 24.34 3.31
N THR A 26 -5.54 25.58 2.86
CA THR A 26 -5.61 25.96 1.44
C THR A 26 -4.41 25.41 0.65
N LYS A 27 -3.22 25.34 1.26
CA LYS A 27 -2.04 24.70 0.64
C LYS A 27 -2.21 23.18 0.55
N ALA A 28 -2.85 22.55 1.54
CA ALA A 28 -3.25 21.15 1.50
C ALA A 28 -4.39 20.89 0.50
N ALA A 29 -5.26 21.86 0.21
CA ALA A 29 -6.28 21.73 -0.83
C ALA A 29 -5.69 21.77 -2.26
N GLY A 30 -4.49 22.35 -2.44
CA GLY A 30 -3.73 22.29 -3.70
C GLY A 30 -2.85 21.05 -3.83
N PHE A 31 -2.58 20.35 -2.73
CA PHE A 31 -2.14 18.96 -2.71
C PHE A 31 -3.37 18.08 -2.53
N ALA A 32 -4.23 18.05 -3.54
CA ALA A 32 -5.20 16.97 -3.62
C ALA A 32 -4.44 15.66 -3.35
N PRO A 33 -4.92 14.78 -2.45
CA PRO A 33 -4.48 13.41 -2.46
C PRO A 33 -5.00 12.83 -3.78
N GLU A 34 -4.31 13.11 -4.88
CA GLU A 34 -4.20 12.17 -5.98
C GLU A 34 -3.75 10.90 -5.30
N THR A 35 -4.74 10.04 -5.07
CA THR A 35 -4.59 8.84 -4.28
C THR A 35 -3.34 8.13 -4.78
N SER A 36 -2.46 7.83 -3.83
CA SER A 36 -1.26 7.03 -4.02
C SER A 36 -1.50 5.76 -4.84
N GLN A 37 -2.75 5.32 -4.97
CA GLN A 37 -3.25 4.26 -5.82
C GLN A 37 -2.99 4.46 -7.33
N GLY A 38 -3.14 5.67 -7.88
CA GLY A 38 -2.87 5.93 -9.31
C GLY A 38 -1.39 5.85 -9.66
N ARG A 39 -0.52 6.37 -8.78
CA ARG A 39 0.94 6.19 -8.89
C ARG A 39 1.36 4.75 -8.60
N ARG A 40 0.73 4.07 -7.64
CA ARG A 40 0.95 2.64 -7.33
C ARG A 40 0.56 1.75 -8.52
N ALA A 41 -0.58 1.99 -9.15
CA ALA A 41 -1.01 1.27 -10.36
C ALA A 41 -0.10 1.53 -11.57
N MET A 42 0.38 2.77 -11.73
CA MET A 42 1.36 3.11 -12.77
C MET A 42 2.72 2.44 -12.52
N LEU A 43 3.18 2.37 -11.26
CA LEU A 43 4.41 1.66 -10.88
C LEU A 43 4.26 0.14 -11.04
N ALA A 44 3.15 -0.45 -10.61
CA ALA A 44 2.84 -1.86 -10.79
C ALA A 44 2.80 -2.25 -12.28
N GLY A 45 2.18 -1.42 -13.13
CA GLY A 45 2.23 -1.59 -14.59
C GLY A 45 3.64 -1.48 -15.18
N SER A 46 4.49 -0.62 -14.59
CA SER A 46 5.88 -0.44 -15.04
C SER A 46 6.79 -1.60 -14.61
N VAL A 47 6.58 -2.17 -13.42
CA VAL A 47 7.33 -3.33 -12.92
C VAL A 47 6.93 -4.59 -13.69
N ALA A 48 5.64 -4.79 -13.98
CA ALA A 48 5.15 -5.92 -14.76
C ALA A 48 5.63 -5.90 -16.23
N ALA A 49 5.85 -4.71 -16.80
CA ALA A 49 6.33 -4.56 -18.18
C ALA A 49 7.87 -4.56 -18.33
N ALA A 50 8.62 -4.29 -17.26
CA ALA A 50 10.07 -4.07 -17.33
C ALA A 50 10.94 -5.23 -16.83
N LEU A 51 10.35 -6.34 -16.38
CA LEU A 51 11.11 -7.48 -15.85
C LEU A 51 11.31 -8.57 -16.91
N PRO A 52 12.45 -8.63 -17.61
CA PRO A 52 12.91 -9.86 -18.22
C PRO A 52 13.41 -10.77 -17.08
N LEU A 53 12.47 -11.35 -16.31
CA LEU A 53 12.75 -12.29 -15.22
C LEU A 53 13.75 -13.40 -15.61
N PRO A 54 13.75 -13.95 -16.84
CA PRO A 54 14.74 -14.95 -17.25
C PRO A 54 16.18 -14.40 -17.32
N ALA A 55 16.37 -13.12 -17.62
CA ALA A 55 17.70 -12.50 -17.73
C ALA A 55 18.28 -12.10 -16.37
N LEU A 56 17.41 -11.91 -15.36
CA LEU A 56 17.77 -11.50 -14.01
C LEU A 56 18.18 -12.69 -13.11
N ALA A 57 17.73 -13.90 -13.43
CA ALA A 57 18.17 -15.12 -12.75
C ALA A 57 19.63 -15.52 -13.07
N ALA A 58 20.25 -14.89 -14.07
CA ALA A 58 21.55 -15.30 -14.60
C ALA A 58 22.78 -14.65 -13.93
N THR A 59 22.61 -13.67 -13.03
CA THR A 59 23.74 -12.76 -12.68
C THR A 59 24.11 -12.64 -11.21
N VAL A 60 23.55 -13.41 -10.27
CA VAL A 60 24.01 -13.38 -8.87
C VAL A 60 23.96 -14.77 -8.24
N GLN A 61 24.97 -15.12 -7.43
CA GLN A 61 24.89 -16.26 -6.50
C GLN A 61 23.87 -15.92 -5.40
N ALA A 62 22.59 -16.11 -5.70
CA ALA A 62 21.55 -16.13 -4.68
C ALA A 62 21.86 -17.26 -3.70
N GLY A 63 21.61 -17.03 -2.40
CA GLY A 63 21.62 -18.13 -1.42
C GLY A 63 20.48 -19.11 -1.70
N ASP A 64 20.57 -20.34 -1.17
CA ASP A 64 19.60 -21.42 -1.46
C ASP A 64 18.13 -21.00 -1.24
N ARG A 65 17.86 -20.17 -0.22
CA ARG A 65 16.53 -19.63 0.08
C ARG A 65 16.06 -18.60 -0.95
N GLU A 66 16.92 -17.67 -1.35
CA GLU A 66 16.56 -16.65 -2.36
C GLU A 66 16.42 -17.27 -3.75
N ALA A 67 17.25 -18.25 -4.10
CA ALA A 67 17.09 -19.03 -5.33
C ALA A 67 15.75 -19.78 -5.34
N ALA A 68 15.37 -20.40 -4.22
CA ALA A 68 14.06 -21.05 -4.08
C ALA A 68 12.89 -20.05 -4.22
N PHE A 69 13.00 -18.85 -3.64
CA PHE A 69 11.99 -17.81 -3.80
C PHE A 69 11.85 -17.35 -5.27
N LEU A 70 12.98 -17.10 -5.93
CA LEU A 70 13.00 -16.70 -7.35
C LEU A 70 12.45 -17.79 -8.28
N ALA A 71 12.60 -19.07 -7.91
CA ALA A 71 12.03 -20.17 -8.66
C ALA A 71 10.49 -20.17 -8.67
N LEU A 72 9.83 -19.49 -7.72
CA LEU A 72 8.38 -19.33 -7.67
C LEU A 72 7.85 -18.22 -8.60
N ALA A 73 8.73 -17.42 -9.22
CA ALA A 73 8.31 -16.32 -10.08
C ALA A 73 7.32 -16.72 -11.19
N PRO A 74 7.45 -17.87 -11.89
CA PRO A 74 6.48 -18.30 -12.90
C PRO A 74 5.07 -18.53 -12.36
N GLU A 75 4.93 -18.87 -11.07
CA GLU A 75 3.64 -19.09 -10.40
C GLU A 75 3.10 -17.80 -9.78
N ILE A 76 3.97 -16.99 -9.18
CA ILE A 76 3.61 -15.73 -8.53
C ILE A 76 3.15 -14.67 -9.54
N VAL A 77 3.89 -14.49 -10.65
CA VAL A 77 3.65 -13.37 -11.57
C VAL A 77 2.25 -13.39 -12.18
N PRO A 78 1.70 -14.52 -12.67
CA PRO A 78 0.32 -14.56 -13.15
C PRO A 78 -0.72 -14.23 -12.07
N LEU A 79 -0.48 -14.59 -10.81
CA LEU A 79 -1.38 -14.27 -9.70
C LEU A 79 -1.37 -12.76 -9.42
N VAL A 80 -0.19 -12.15 -9.36
CA VAL A 80 -0.02 -10.69 -9.20
C VAL A 80 -0.73 -9.92 -10.31
N GLN A 81 -0.56 -10.35 -11.57
CA GLN A 81 -1.21 -9.73 -12.72
C GLN A 81 -2.75 -9.79 -12.68
N ARG A 82 -3.31 -10.83 -12.06
CA ARG A 82 -4.75 -11.01 -11.89
C ARG A 82 -5.32 -10.29 -10.67
N LEU A 83 -4.53 -10.14 -9.62
CA LEU A 83 -4.99 -9.59 -8.35
C LEU A 83 -5.36 -8.10 -8.46
N GLY A 84 -4.54 -7.29 -9.14
CA GLY A 84 -4.84 -5.87 -9.33
C GLY A 84 -6.23 -5.60 -9.93
N PRO A 85 -6.57 -6.21 -11.09
CA PRO A 85 -7.93 -6.14 -11.65
C PRO A 85 -9.03 -6.67 -10.73
N ALA A 86 -8.80 -7.76 -10.00
CA ALA A 86 -9.78 -8.34 -9.08
C ALA A 86 -10.10 -7.40 -7.90
N LEU A 87 -9.08 -6.79 -7.29
CA LEU A 87 -9.26 -5.79 -6.23
C LEU A 87 -9.97 -4.54 -6.74
N ALA A 88 -9.63 -4.07 -7.95
CA ALA A 88 -10.29 -2.94 -8.57
C ALA A 88 -11.77 -3.22 -8.88
N GLU A 89 -12.11 -4.45 -9.31
CA GLU A 89 -13.49 -4.90 -9.48
C GLU A 89 -14.26 -4.92 -8.16
N SER A 90 -13.67 -5.51 -7.12
CA SER A 90 -14.27 -5.54 -5.78
C SER A 90 -14.56 -4.12 -5.26
N HIS A 91 -13.59 -3.21 -5.40
CA HIS A 91 -13.77 -1.82 -4.98
C HIS A 91 -14.89 -1.12 -5.76
N ARG A 92 -14.88 -1.23 -7.09
CA ARG A 92 -15.90 -0.60 -7.94
C ARG A 92 -17.32 -1.07 -7.60
N ARG A 93 -17.49 -2.37 -7.34
CA ARG A 93 -18.79 -2.93 -6.92
C ARG A 93 -19.21 -2.40 -5.55
N ASN A 94 -18.27 -2.30 -4.61
CA ASN A 94 -18.56 -1.73 -3.30
C ASN A 94 -18.96 -0.26 -3.39
N GLU A 95 -18.25 0.55 -4.21
CA GLU A 95 -18.62 1.95 -4.46
C GLU A 95 -20.02 2.07 -5.09
N ALA A 96 -20.36 1.21 -6.04
CA ALA A 96 -21.70 1.18 -6.65
C ALA A 96 -22.80 0.85 -5.62
N ALA A 97 -22.55 -0.14 -4.76
CA ALA A 97 -23.47 -0.50 -3.68
C ALA A 97 -23.65 0.62 -2.65
N GLU A 98 -22.57 1.33 -2.28
CA GLU A 98 -22.62 2.47 -1.38
C GLU A 98 -23.37 3.67 -1.98
N ALA A 99 -23.16 3.94 -3.27
CA ALA A 99 -23.90 4.98 -3.98
C ALA A 99 -25.41 4.69 -4.00
N GLU A 100 -25.81 3.42 -4.17
CA GLU A 100 -27.20 2.99 -4.15
C GLU A 100 -27.84 3.06 -2.75
N ALA A 101 -27.08 2.74 -1.70
CA ALA A 101 -27.55 2.79 -0.31
C ALA A 101 -27.85 4.22 0.20
N ALA A 102 -27.42 5.23 -0.56
CA ALA A 102 -27.37 6.65 -0.22
C ALA A 102 -26.39 6.95 0.95
N PRO A 103 -26.01 8.22 1.17
CA PRO A 103 -25.07 8.58 2.22
C PRO A 103 -25.49 8.10 3.60
N PHE A 104 -24.52 7.64 4.39
CA PHE A 104 -24.75 7.17 5.75
C PHE A 104 -25.32 8.30 6.64
N PRO A 105 -26.51 8.12 7.25
CA PRO A 105 -27.15 9.17 8.05
C PRO A 105 -26.52 9.37 9.45
N GLY A 106 -25.57 8.53 9.86
CA GLY A 106 -24.98 8.54 11.20
C GLY A 106 -25.64 7.57 12.17
N TRP A 107 -24.97 7.31 13.31
CA TRP A 107 -25.43 6.40 14.38
C TRP A 107 -26.25 7.09 15.48
N ARG A 108 -26.78 8.30 15.22
CA ARG A 108 -27.54 9.05 16.23
C ARG A 108 -28.89 8.42 16.54
N ASP A 109 -29.45 7.69 15.60
CA ASP A 109 -30.67 6.91 15.71
C ASP A 109 -30.35 5.50 15.19
N GLU A 110 -30.44 4.51 16.07
CA GLU A 110 -30.12 3.13 15.78
C GLU A 110 -31.05 2.53 14.72
N ALA A 111 -32.34 2.86 14.75
CA ALA A 111 -33.30 2.37 13.76
C ALA A 111 -32.97 2.91 12.36
N VAL A 112 -32.57 4.18 12.28
CA VAL A 112 -32.12 4.81 11.03
C VAL A 112 -30.81 4.19 10.53
N GLY A 113 -29.85 3.93 11.43
CA GLY A 113 -28.59 3.26 11.10
C GLY A 113 -28.80 1.83 10.58
N ASN A 114 -29.62 1.04 11.28
CA ASN A 114 -29.96 -0.33 10.89
C ASN A 114 -30.71 -0.38 9.56
N ALA A 115 -31.64 0.55 9.32
CA ALA A 115 -32.35 0.65 8.03
C ALA A 115 -31.38 0.99 6.89
N TRP A 116 -30.36 1.83 7.13
CA TRP A 116 -29.32 2.10 6.14
C TRP A 116 -28.43 0.87 5.89
N LEU A 117 -27.99 0.17 6.94
CA LEU A 117 -27.21 -1.06 6.80
C LEU A 117 -27.96 -2.12 5.98
N ALA A 118 -29.25 -2.31 6.24
CA ALA A 118 -30.08 -3.25 5.48
C ALA A 118 -30.13 -2.90 3.99
N ARG A 119 -30.25 -1.62 3.64
CA ARG A 119 -30.18 -1.15 2.23
C ARG A 119 -28.81 -1.40 1.64
N LEU A 120 -27.74 -1.09 2.37
CA LEU A 120 -26.38 -1.32 1.91
C LEU A 120 -26.12 -2.81 1.66
N HIS A 121 -26.55 -3.70 2.56
CA HIS A 121 -26.39 -5.15 2.38
C HIS A 121 -27.18 -5.66 1.17
N ALA A 122 -28.42 -5.19 1.00
CA ALA A 122 -29.21 -5.52 -0.19
C ALA A 122 -28.52 -5.06 -1.48
N ALA A 123 -28.00 -3.83 -1.51
CA ALA A 123 -27.24 -3.31 -2.65
C ALA A 123 -25.97 -4.14 -2.89
N LYS A 124 -25.18 -4.45 -1.85
CA LYS A 124 -23.98 -5.29 -1.96
C LYS A 124 -24.27 -6.67 -2.55
N ALA A 125 -25.41 -7.28 -2.19
CA ALA A 125 -25.85 -8.53 -2.77
C ALA A 125 -26.21 -8.39 -4.26
N VAL A 126 -26.93 -7.33 -4.64
CA VAL A 126 -27.28 -7.04 -6.05
C VAL A 126 -26.04 -6.79 -6.90
N HIS A 127 -25.06 -6.05 -6.38
CA HIS A 127 -23.80 -5.74 -7.08
C HIS A 127 -22.80 -6.90 -7.05
N GLY A 128 -23.11 -8.01 -6.39
CA GLY A 128 -22.21 -9.17 -6.29
C GLY A 128 -20.87 -8.82 -5.64
N CYS A 129 -20.90 -8.04 -4.55
CA CYS A 129 -19.70 -7.61 -3.84
C CYS A 129 -18.98 -8.77 -3.17
N ALA A 130 -19.73 -9.75 -2.65
CA ALA A 130 -19.15 -10.92 -1.98
C ALA A 130 -18.31 -11.75 -2.96
N GLU A 131 -18.84 -12.05 -4.15
CA GLU A 131 -18.15 -12.83 -5.17
C GLU A 131 -16.89 -12.14 -5.68
N ALA A 132 -16.92 -10.82 -5.82
CA ALA A 132 -15.74 -10.06 -6.24
C ALA A 132 -14.67 -9.98 -5.14
N TRP A 133 -15.10 -9.85 -3.88
CA TRP A 133 -14.20 -9.94 -2.73
C TRP A 133 -13.55 -11.33 -2.65
N ASP A 134 -14.34 -12.40 -2.75
CA ASP A 134 -13.86 -13.78 -2.68
C ASP A 134 -12.88 -14.09 -3.81
N ALA A 135 -13.12 -13.59 -5.02
CA ALA A 135 -12.20 -13.73 -6.14
C ALA A 135 -10.83 -13.07 -5.87
N GLY A 136 -10.82 -11.87 -5.28
CA GLY A 136 -9.58 -11.20 -4.85
C GLY A 136 -8.90 -11.94 -3.70
N ASN A 137 -9.66 -12.34 -2.68
CA ASN A 137 -9.15 -13.02 -1.49
C ASN A 137 -8.55 -14.40 -1.82
N ALA A 138 -9.13 -15.13 -2.77
CA ALA A 138 -8.57 -16.40 -3.23
C ALA A 138 -7.18 -16.21 -3.88
N LEU A 139 -6.98 -15.13 -4.63
CA LEU A 139 -5.68 -14.78 -5.21
C LEU A 139 -4.67 -14.37 -4.13
N CYS A 140 -5.08 -13.54 -3.16
CA CYS A 140 -4.24 -13.20 -2.01
C CYS A 140 -3.83 -14.43 -1.22
N THR A 141 -4.76 -15.35 -0.95
CA THR A 141 -4.50 -16.61 -0.24
C THR A 141 -3.51 -17.48 -0.99
N ALA A 142 -3.66 -17.61 -2.31
CA ALA A 142 -2.71 -18.37 -3.14
C ALA A 142 -1.31 -17.75 -3.13
N LEU A 143 -1.21 -16.42 -3.20
CA LEU A 143 0.07 -15.70 -3.09
C LEU A 143 0.71 -15.88 -1.70
N ALA A 144 -0.08 -15.80 -0.63
CA ALA A 144 0.37 -16.03 0.73
C ALA A 144 1.01 -17.42 0.87
N HIS A 145 0.32 -18.47 0.42
CA HIS A 145 0.84 -19.85 0.50
C HIS A 145 2.19 -20.03 -0.20
N LEU A 146 2.42 -19.33 -1.31
CA LEU A 146 3.69 -19.39 -2.04
C LEU A 146 4.78 -18.58 -1.34
N ALA A 147 4.45 -17.39 -0.84
CA ALA A 147 5.42 -16.41 -0.39
C ALA A 147 5.71 -16.45 1.12
N ASP A 148 4.75 -16.86 1.97
CA ASP A 148 4.86 -16.87 3.44
C ASP A 148 6.14 -17.54 3.96
N PRO A 149 6.63 -18.66 3.39
CA PRO A 149 7.88 -19.26 3.84
C PRO A 149 9.09 -18.33 3.71
N PHE A 150 9.01 -17.23 2.95
CA PHE A 150 10.10 -16.30 2.64
C PHE A 150 9.88 -14.89 3.21
N ILE A 151 8.81 -14.63 3.97
CA ILE A 151 8.44 -13.28 4.43
C ILE A 151 9.55 -12.58 5.21
N ASN A 152 10.25 -13.35 6.06
CA ASN A 152 11.36 -12.90 6.88
C ASN A 152 12.73 -13.12 6.22
N GLU A 153 12.78 -13.69 5.01
CA GLU A 153 14.05 -13.94 4.34
C GLU A 153 14.59 -12.67 3.70
N PRO A 154 15.84 -12.28 4.01
CA PRO A 154 16.47 -11.13 3.39
C PRO A 154 16.84 -11.46 1.94
N MET A 155 16.32 -10.68 0.99
CA MET A 155 16.72 -10.77 -0.41
C MET A 155 18.01 -9.96 -0.60
N ARG A 156 19.01 -10.55 -1.27
CA ARG A 156 20.32 -9.93 -1.50
C ARG A 156 20.50 -9.50 -2.95
N THR A 157 19.65 -9.99 -3.84
CA THR A 157 19.70 -9.68 -5.26
C THR A 157 18.57 -8.74 -5.63
N LEU A 158 18.84 -7.81 -6.56
CA LEU A 158 17.80 -6.92 -7.08
C LEU A 158 16.56 -7.67 -7.58
N PRO A 159 16.68 -8.82 -8.29
CA PRO A 159 15.50 -9.61 -8.70
C PRO A 159 14.66 -10.11 -7.52
N GLY A 160 15.29 -10.65 -6.48
CA GLY A 160 14.58 -11.11 -5.28
C GLY A 160 13.84 -9.97 -4.60
N ILE A 161 14.52 -8.82 -4.46
CA ILE A 161 13.95 -7.61 -3.88
C ILE A 161 12.78 -7.07 -4.72
N MET A 162 12.90 -7.05 -6.05
CA MET A 162 11.83 -6.60 -6.94
C MET A 162 10.60 -7.51 -6.89
N LEU A 163 10.80 -8.83 -6.86
CA LEU A 163 9.69 -9.78 -6.69
C LEU A 163 9.00 -9.57 -5.34
N LYS A 164 9.79 -9.38 -4.27
CA LYS A 164 9.30 -9.07 -2.92
C LYS A 164 8.51 -7.75 -2.87
N ALA A 165 9.00 -6.72 -3.54
CA ALA A 165 8.33 -5.42 -3.64
C ALA A 165 7.01 -5.52 -4.43
N ALA A 166 6.98 -6.30 -5.52
CA ALA A 166 5.77 -6.52 -6.29
C ALA A 166 4.66 -7.19 -5.47
N LEU A 167 5.03 -8.06 -4.52
CA LEU A 167 4.09 -8.66 -3.56
C LEU A 167 3.58 -7.65 -2.53
N ASN A 168 4.39 -6.67 -2.12
CA ASN A 168 3.97 -5.66 -1.15
C ASN A 168 2.82 -4.78 -1.65
N ASP A 169 2.87 -4.35 -2.91
CA ASP A 169 1.89 -3.43 -3.50
C ASP A 169 0.45 -4.01 -3.53
N LEU A 170 0.30 -5.28 -3.15
CA LEU A 170 -0.93 -6.05 -3.20
C LEU A 170 -1.57 -6.32 -1.83
N GLY A 171 -0.85 -6.07 -0.72
CA GLY A 171 -1.35 -6.41 0.62
C GLY A 171 -0.72 -5.67 1.80
N GLU A 172 0.27 -4.79 1.58
CA GLU A 172 1.02 -4.11 2.66
C GLU A 172 1.89 -5.03 3.55
N TRP A 173 2.04 -6.32 3.22
CA TRP A 173 2.74 -7.26 4.12
C TRP A 173 4.28 -7.21 4.01
N TRP A 174 4.84 -6.66 2.92
CA TRP A 174 6.26 -6.87 2.57
C TRP A 174 7.07 -5.58 2.34
N GLY A 175 6.46 -4.41 2.49
CA GLY A 175 7.00 -3.14 1.99
C GLY A 175 8.20 -2.68 2.79
N GLU A 176 8.09 -2.81 4.11
CA GLU A 176 9.17 -2.50 5.03
C GLU A 176 10.34 -3.49 4.86
N SER A 177 10.03 -4.78 4.65
CA SER A 177 11.02 -5.84 4.43
C SER A 177 11.77 -5.66 3.10
N ALA A 178 11.07 -5.36 2.00
CA ALA A 178 11.69 -5.07 0.70
C ALA A 178 12.49 -3.76 0.72
N LEU A 179 12.00 -2.71 1.41
CA LEU A 179 12.73 -1.46 1.58
C LEU A 179 14.02 -1.64 2.40
N ALA A 180 13.97 -2.47 3.45
CA ALA A 180 15.13 -2.84 4.23
C ALA A 180 16.16 -3.60 3.39
N ASP A 181 15.71 -4.52 2.53
CA ASP A 181 16.59 -5.24 1.61
C ASP A 181 17.26 -4.32 0.57
N VAL A 182 16.51 -3.39 -0.07
CA VAL A 182 17.10 -2.37 -0.96
C VAL A 182 18.14 -1.51 -0.21
N SER A 183 17.79 -1.08 1.01
CA SER A 183 18.66 -0.22 1.81
C SER A 183 19.96 -0.92 2.18
N ARG A 184 19.91 -2.22 2.48
CA ARG A 184 21.10 -3.05 2.71
C ARG A 184 21.95 -3.19 1.46
N LEU A 185 21.33 -3.53 0.32
CA LEU A 185 22.03 -3.65 -0.96
C LEU A 185 22.74 -2.35 -1.35
N ALA A 186 22.09 -1.21 -1.16
CA ALA A 186 22.68 0.10 -1.39
C ALA A 186 23.83 0.38 -0.42
N ALA A 187 23.66 0.08 0.87
CA ALA A 187 24.72 0.28 1.86
C ALA A 187 25.98 -0.52 1.54
N GLU A 188 25.83 -1.79 1.14
CA GLU A 188 26.93 -2.65 0.70
C GLU A 188 27.63 -2.08 -0.55
N HIS A 189 26.87 -1.63 -1.54
CA HIS A 189 27.43 -1.11 -2.79
C HIS A 189 28.18 0.22 -2.60
N PHE A 190 27.70 1.09 -1.72
CA PHE A 190 28.27 2.42 -1.48
C PHE A 190 29.20 2.49 -0.26
N GLY A 191 29.45 1.38 0.45
CA GLY A 191 30.29 1.35 1.65
C GLY A 191 29.71 2.13 2.83
N LEU A 192 28.38 2.21 2.93
CA LEU A 192 27.67 2.87 4.03
C LEU A 192 27.42 1.88 5.19
N PRO A 193 27.17 2.37 6.42
CA PRO A 193 26.75 1.51 7.52
C PRO A 193 25.47 0.74 7.16
N ALA A 194 25.49 -0.58 7.37
CA ALA A 194 24.31 -1.41 7.12
C ALA A 194 23.16 -1.03 8.09
N PRO A 195 21.92 -0.90 7.59
CA PRO A 195 20.76 -0.72 8.45
C PRO A 195 20.53 -1.98 9.30
N ALA A 196 19.89 -1.81 10.46
CA ALA A 196 19.48 -2.95 11.28
C ALA A 196 18.56 -3.90 10.47
N PRO A 197 18.67 -5.22 10.68
CA PRO A 197 17.78 -6.17 10.01
C PRO A 197 16.33 -5.87 10.40
N TYR A 198 15.45 -5.89 9.41
CA TYR A 198 14.02 -5.79 9.63
C TYR A 198 13.52 -7.14 10.15
N HIS A 199 12.89 -7.11 11.33
CA HIS A 199 12.15 -8.23 11.87
C HIS A 199 10.69 -7.82 11.93
N GLN A 200 9.85 -8.52 11.18
CA GLN A 200 8.42 -8.40 11.34
C GLN A 200 8.07 -9.18 12.61
N ASP A 201 7.85 -8.47 13.71
CA ASP A 201 7.21 -9.04 14.89
C ASP A 201 5.75 -9.31 14.49
N LEU A 202 5.51 -10.45 13.84
CA LEU A 202 4.19 -11.02 13.76
C LEU A 202 3.80 -11.27 15.22
N ALA A 203 2.92 -10.41 15.75
CA ALA A 203 2.28 -10.68 17.02
C ALA A 203 1.79 -12.14 16.95
N PRO A 204 2.08 -12.98 17.96
CA PRO A 204 1.51 -14.31 17.98
C PRO A 204 0.00 -14.15 17.76
N PRO A 205 -0.64 -15.02 16.96
CA PRO A 205 -2.08 -14.93 16.75
C PRO A 205 -2.69 -14.79 18.14
N GLU A 206 -3.43 -13.70 18.36
CA GLU A 206 -4.18 -13.52 19.60
C GLU A 206 -5.01 -14.80 19.71
N GLY A 207 -4.66 -15.64 20.68
CA GLY A 207 -5.37 -16.88 20.90
C GLY A 207 -6.81 -16.48 21.17
N ASP A 208 -7.71 -16.93 20.31
CA ASP A 208 -9.14 -16.96 20.59
C ASP A 208 -9.37 -17.92 21.78
N ASP A 209 -8.97 -17.49 22.98
CA ASP A 209 -9.33 -18.09 24.25
C ASP A 209 -10.76 -17.64 24.64
N GLU A 210 -11.69 -17.67 23.68
CA GLU A 210 -13.13 -17.54 23.91
C GLU A 210 -13.81 -18.91 23.74
N ASP A 211 -13.36 -19.91 24.49
CA ASP A 211 -14.14 -21.14 24.74
C ASP A 211 -13.70 -21.75 26.10
N ALA A 212 -14.25 -21.21 27.19
CA ALA A 212 -14.25 -21.84 28.52
C ALA A 212 -15.53 -21.50 29.31
#